data_AF-A0A662U6U6-F1
#
_entry.id   AF-A0A662U6U6-F1
#
_cell.length_a   1.000
_cell.length_b   1.000
_cell.length_c   1.000
_cell.angle_alpha   90.00
_cell.angle_beta   90.00
_cell.angle_gamma   90.00
#
_symmetry.space_group_name_H-M   'P 1'
#
loop_
_entity.id
_entity.type
_entity.pdbx_description
1 polymer ?
#
loop_
_entity_poly.entity_id
_entity_poly.type
_entity_poly.pdbx_seq_one_letter_code
_entity_poly.pdbx_strand_id
1 'polypeptide(L)'
;FIVNEKPELAIVDGPLTYMLGYRFSYEDLDRAIRNLKKIVSSGVKTIILDHHLVRDPNYMERISEVLDYAEMFKVKVLTAAEYMGKPVNVLEVKRKELYRKEQN
;
A
#
# COMPACT_ATOMS: atom_id res chain seq x y z
N PHE A 1 -4.98 0.96 -19.21
CA PHE A 1 -6.20 0.23 -18.87
C PHE A 1 -6.89 0.88 -17.66
N ILE A 2 -6.51 0.59 -16.41
CA ILE A 2 -7.26 1.04 -15.21
C ILE A 2 -7.53 2.56 -15.12
N VAL A 3 -6.57 3.39 -15.52
CA VAL A 3 -6.72 4.87 -15.56
C VAL A 3 -7.85 5.32 -16.51
N ASN A 4 -8.12 4.56 -17.57
CA ASN A 4 -9.17 4.88 -18.53
C ASN A 4 -10.53 4.32 -18.08
N GLU A 5 -10.54 3.19 -17.36
CA GLU A 5 -11.76 2.56 -16.84
C GLU A 5 -12.39 3.34 -15.68
N LYS A 6 -11.59 4.11 -14.93
CA LYS A 6 -12.04 4.97 -13.81
C LYS A 6 -12.95 4.23 -12.82
N PRO A 7 -12.49 3.10 -12.25
CA PRO A 7 -13.31 2.31 -11.34
C PRO A 7 -13.66 3.12 -10.09
N GLU A 8 -14.78 2.78 -9.44
CA GLU A 8 -15.10 3.36 -8.13
C GLU A 8 -14.12 2.86 -7.06
N LEU A 9 -13.78 1.56 -7.11
CA LEU A 9 -12.85 0.87 -6.22
C LEU A 9 -11.76 0.17 -7.03
N ALA A 10 -10.50 0.41 -6.69
CA ALA A 10 -9.34 -0.31 -7.22
C ALA A 10 -8.65 -1.09 -6.10
N ILE A 11 -8.42 -2.38 -6.28
CA ILE A 11 -7.59 -3.20 -5.39
C ILE A 11 -6.26 -3.40 -6.11
N VAL A 12 -5.18 -2.91 -5.51
CA VAL A 12 -3.86 -2.84 -6.15
C VAL A 12 -2.84 -3.44 -5.21
N ASP A 13 -2.02 -4.34 -5.76
CA ASP A 13 -0.85 -4.84 -5.06
C ASP A 13 0.16 -3.70 -4.89
N GLY A 14 0.54 -3.40 -3.65
CA GLY A 14 1.37 -2.25 -3.37
C GLY A 14 2.87 -2.51 -3.60
N PRO A 15 3.70 -1.46 -3.58
CA PRO A 15 5.15 -1.57 -3.74
C PRO A 15 5.79 -2.57 -2.78
N LEU A 16 6.77 -3.35 -3.26
CA LEU A 16 7.49 -4.38 -2.48
C LEU A 16 8.55 -3.76 -1.55
N THR A 17 8.17 -2.76 -0.74
CA THR A 17 9.12 -1.90 -0.02
C THR A 17 9.88 -2.60 1.10
N TYR A 18 9.37 -3.72 1.64
CA TYR A 18 10.12 -4.55 2.59
C TYR A 18 11.37 -5.22 1.96
N MET A 19 11.48 -5.20 0.63
CA MET A 19 12.63 -5.68 -0.15
C MET A 19 13.44 -4.53 -0.79
N LEU A 20 13.17 -3.27 -0.39
CA LEU A 20 13.82 -2.09 -0.94
C LEU A 20 15.34 -2.13 -0.72
N GLY A 21 16.11 -1.87 -1.77
CA GLY A 21 17.58 -1.96 -1.76
C GLY A 21 18.14 -3.38 -1.91
N TYR A 22 17.28 -4.41 -2.04
CA TYR A 22 17.71 -5.78 -2.30
C TYR A 22 17.07 -6.38 -3.56
N ARG A 23 15.76 -6.65 -3.52
CA ARG A 23 14.99 -7.20 -4.66
C ARG A 23 14.01 -6.19 -5.28
N PHE A 24 13.92 -5.00 -4.69
CA PHE A 24 13.13 -3.90 -5.19
C PHE A 24 14.00 -2.64 -5.19
N SER A 25 14.12 -1.97 -6.34
CA SER A 25 14.99 -0.80 -6.48
C SER A 25 14.28 0.49 -6.06
N TYR A 26 15.06 1.55 -5.79
CA TYR A 26 14.49 2.87 -5.53
C TYR A 26 13.83 3.43 -6.80
N GLU A 27 14.40 3.15 -7.96
CA GLU A 27 13.83 3.51 -9.26
C GLU A 27 12.47 2.84 -9.51
N ASP A 28 12.30 1.58 -9.07
CA ASP A 28 11.03 0.87 -9.12
C ASP A 28 10.01 1.43 -8.13
N LEU A 29 10.44 1.83 -6.94
CA LEU A 29 9.59 2.53 -5.99
C LEU A 29 9.08 3.85 -6.58
N ASP A 30 9.96 4.67 -7.16
CA ASP A 30 9.59 5.94 -7.80
C ASP A 30 8.63 5.73 -8.98
N ARG A 31 8.82 4.66 -9.75
CA ARG A 31 7.87 4.26 -10.81
C ARG A 31 6.52 3.88 -10.22
N ALA A 32 6.50 3.10 -9.13
CA ALA A 32 5.27 2.68 -8.47
C ALA A 32 4.50 3.88 -7.90
N ILE A 33 5.18 4.81 -7.20
CA ILE A 33 4.60 6.06 -6.70
C ILE A 33 3.99 6.87 -7.84
N ARG A 34 4.73 7.09 -8.95
CA ARG A 34 4.21 7.81 -10.12
C ARG A 34 2.98 7.14 -10.72
N ASN A 35 2.95 5.81 -10.79
CA ASN A 35 1.80 5.09 -11.32
C ASN A 35 0.60 5.15 -10.39
N LEU A 36 0.80 5.05 -9.07
CA LEU A 36 -0.27 5.22 -8.08
C LEU A 36 -0.87 6.62 -8.16
N LYS A 37 -0.05 7.67 -8.30
CA LYS A 37 -0.52 9.05 -8.50
C LYS A 37 -1.35 9.20 -9.78
N LYS A 38 -1.02 8.50 -10.86
CA LYS A 38 -1.87 8.46 -12.08
C LYS A 38 -3.22 7.80 -11.84
N ILE A 39 -3.28 6.76 -11.00
CA ILE A 39 -4.55 6.11 -10.64
C ILE A 39 -5.38 7.08 -9.78
N VAL A 40 -4.77 7.73 -8.78
CA VAL A 40 -5.42 8.75 -7.94
C VAL A 40 -6.05 9.85 -8.80
N SER A 41 -5.31 10.44 -9.74
CA SER A 41 -5.82 11.54 -10.57
C SER A 41 -6.76 11.11 -11.71
N SER A 42 -7.00 9.80 -11.88
CA SER A 42 -7.86 9.28 -12.96
C SER A 42 -9.36 9.45 -12.70
N GLY A 43 -9.76 9.69 -11.45
CA GLY A 43 -11.16 9.79 -11.02
C GLY A 43 -11.66 8.62 -10.16
N VAL A 44 -10.78 7.69 -9.79
CA VAL A 44 -11.04 6.63 -8.80
C VAL A 44 -11.53 7.23 -7.47
N LYS A 45 -12.37 6.51 -6.71
CA LYS A 45 -12.85 6.99 -5.40
C LYS A 45 -12.10 6.34 -4.24
N THR A 46 -11.79 5.05 -4.35
CA THR A 46 -11.08 4.31 -3.31
C THR A 46 -10.03 3.39 -3.93
N ILE A 47 -8.85 3.36 -3.34
CA ILE A 47 -7.77 2.44 -3.64
C ILE A 47 -7.50 1.60 -2.40
N ILE A 48 -7.57 0.30 -2.52
CA ILE A 48 -7.06 -0.65 -1.54
C ILE A 48 -5.62 -1.01 -1.94
N LEU A 49 -4.65 -0.60 -1.13
CA LEU A 49 -3.23 -0.95 -1.27
C LEU A 49 -2.83 -1.96 -0.21
N ASP A 50 -2.50 -3.19 -0.63
CA ASP A 50 -2.27 -4.30 0.31
C ASP A 50 -1.24 -5.32 -0.25
N HIS A 51 -1.34 -6.58 0.19
CA HIS A 51 -0.58 -7.77 -0.19
C HIS A 51 0.92 -7.74 0.10
N HIS A 52 1.67 -6.90 -0.61
CA HIS A 52 3.10 -6.69 -0.38
C HIS A 52 3.39 -5.49 0.51
N LEU A 53 2.60 -4.43 0.37
CA LEU A 53 2.86 -3.15 1.03
C LEU A 53 2.87 -3.28 2.56
N VAL A 54 1.83 -3.90 3.12
CA VAL A 54 1.62 -3.98 4.57
C VAL A 54 2.68 -4.82 5.29
N ARG A 55 3.52 -5.57 4.56
CA ARG A 55 4.63 -6.36 5.14
C ARG A 55 5.81 -5.50 5.58
N ASP A 56 5.92 -4.28 5.05
CA ASP A 56 6.90 -3.31 5.51
C ASP A 56 6.32 -2.51 6.69
N PRO A 57 6.89 -2.54 7.90
CA PRO A 57 6.39 -1.73 9.01
C PRO A 57 6.41 -0.21 8.74
N ASN A 58 7.24 0.24 7.78
CA ASN A 58 7.36 1.65 7.41
C ASN A 58 6.58 2.00 6.14
N TYR A 59 5.68 1.12 5.67
CA TYR A 59 5.01 1.29 4.38
C TYR A 59 4.33 2.65 4.21
N MET A 60 3.73 3.19 5.27
CA MET A 60 3.08 4.50 5.26
C MET A 60 4.05 5.63 4.89
N GLU A 61 5.29 5.59 5.41
CA GLU A 61 6.33 6.55 5.05
C GLU A 61 6.74 6.37 3.58
N ARG A 62 6.89 5.12 3.13
CA ARG A 62 7.30 4.76 1.76
C ARG A 62 6.32 5.25 0.69
N ILE A 63 5.04 5.39 1.04
CA ILE A 63 3.98 5.85 0.13
C ILE A 63 3.40 7.21 0.52
N SER A 64 4.06 7.95 1.41
CA SER A 64 3.59 9.25 1.91
C SER A 64 3.19 10.20 0.77
N GLU A 65 4.02 10.29 -0.27
CA GLU A 65 3.72 11.09 -1.48
C GLU A 65 2.42 10.69 -2.19
N VAL A 66 2.02 9.42 -2.12
CA VAL A 66 0.75 8.94 -2.71
C VAL A 66 -0.42 9.31 -1.80
N LEU A 67 -0.24 9.21 -0.48
CA LEU A 67 -1.25 9.57 0.52
C LEU A 67 -1.57 11.08 0.45
N ASP A 68 -0.55 11.93 0.47
CA ASP A 68 -0.68 13.38 0.37
C ASP A 68 -1.36 13.77 -0.95
N TYR A 69 -0.95 13.13 -2.06
CA TYR A 69 -1.56 13.37 -3.36
C TYR A 69 -3.01 12.90 -3.41
N ALA A 70 -3.35 11.77 -2.78
CA ALA A 70 -4.72 11.26 -2.71
C ALA A 70 -5.65 12.19 -1.92
N GLU A 71 -5.14 12.81 -0.86
CA GLU A 71 -5.88 13.80 -0.07
C GLU A 71 -6.33 14.99 -0.94
N MET A 72 -5.43 15.53 -1.76
CA MET A 72 -5.74 16.63 -2.70
C MET A 72 -6.89 16.29 -3.67
N PHE A 73 -7.00 15.02 -4.06
CA PHE A 73 -8.04 14.53 -4.99
C PHE A 73 -9.26 13.92 -4.28
N LYS A 74 -9.30 13.95 -2.94
CA LYS A 74 -10.34 13.32 -2.12
C LYS A 74 -10.52 11.83 -2.41
N VAL A 75 -9.41 11.15 -2.71
CA VAL A 75 -9.37 9.70 -2.94
C VAL A 75 -8.97 9.02 -1.64
N LYS A 76 -9.70 7.97 -1.27
CA LYS A 76 -9.33 7.14 -0.11
C LYS A 76 -8.27 6.14 -0.52
N VAL A 77 -7.14 6.11 0.18
CA VAL A 77 -6.11 5.06 0.05
C VAL A 77 -6.08 4.30 1.36
N LEU A 78 -6.43 3.02 1.32
CA LEU A 78 -6.67 2.20 2.51
C LEU A 78 -6.01 0.82 2.34
N THR A 79 -5.73 0.14 3.42
CA THR A 79 -5.54 -1.31 3.43
C THR A 79 -6.90 -2.01 3.35
N ALA A 80 -6.92 -3.32 3.06
CA ALA A 80 -8.15 -4.09 3.09
C ALA A 80 -8.77 -4.12 4.51
N ALA A 81 -7.93 -4.16 5.55
CA ALA A 81 -8.38 -4.09 6.94
C ALA A 81 -9.09 -2.77 7.24
N GLU A 82 -8.51 -1.63 6.87
CA GLU A 82 -9.12 -0.31 7.08
C GLU A 82 -10.41 -0.14 6.29
N TYR A 83 -10.45 -0.62 5.05
CA TYR A 83 -11.68 -0.63 4.24
C TYR A 83 -12.81 -1.43 4.92
N MET A 84 -12.47 -2.52 5.60
CA MET A 84 -13.43 -3.33 6.37
C MET A 84 -13.71 -2.78 7.78
N GLY A 85 -13.15 -1.65 8.18
CA GLY A 85 -13.29 -1.10 9.54
C GLY A 85 -12.61 -1.97 10.61
N LYS A 86 -11.56 -2.71 10.25
CA LYS A 86 -10.79 -3.58 11.14
C LYS A 86 -9.42 -2.97 11.44
N PRO A 87 -8.83 -3.26 12.62
CA PRO A 87 -7.46 -2.86 12.89
C PRO A 87 -6.49 -3.55 11.93
N VAL A 88 -5.48 -2.81 11.46
CA VAL A 88 -4.38 -3.36 10.66
C VAL A 88 -3.51 -4.24 11.56
N ASN A 89 -3.58 -5.56 11.36
CA ASN A 89 -2.80 -6.53 12.14
C ASN A 89 -2.00 -7.45 11.21
N VAL A 90 -0.81 -7.01 10.82
CA VAL A 90 0.06 -7.76 9.92
C VAL A 90 0.88 -8.77 10.71
N LEU A 91 0.42 -10.02 10.74
CA LEU A 91 1.08 -11.10 11.48
C LEU A 91 2.51 -11.36 10.99
N GLU A 92 2.78 -11.17 9.69
CA GLU A 92 4.12 -11.39 9.13
C GLU A 92 5.17 -10.44 9.72
N VAL A 93 4.80 -9.19 10.02
CA VAL A 93 5.70 -8.23 10.70
C VAL A 93 6.02 -8.73 12.11
N LYS A 94 5.05 -9.35 12.78
CA LYS A 94 5.18 -9.88 14.14
C LYS A 94 5.72 -11.31 14.18
N ARG A 95 6.06 -11.90 13.04
CA ARG A 95 6.39 -13.33 12.92
C ARG A 95 7.44 -13.77 13.94
N LYS A 96 8.58 -13.07 14.02
CA LYS A 96 9.67 -13.41 14.95
C LYS A 96 9.24 -13.38 16.41
N GLU A 97 8.38 -12.43 16.78
CA GLU A 97 7.87 -12.30 18.15
C GLU A 97 6.85 -13.37 18.48
N LEU A 98 5.95 -13.68 17.54
CA LEU A 98 4.93 -14.71 17.69
C LEU A 98 5.56 -16.10 17.84
N TYR A 99 6.56 -16.44 17.02
CA TYR A 99 7.30 -17.70 17.16
C TYR A 99 8.01 -17.85 18.52
N ARG A 100 8.55 -16.77 19.08
CA ARG A 100 9.16 -16.80 20.42
C ARG A 100 8.14 -17.00 21.54
N LYS A 101 6.91 -16.52 21.36
CA LYS A 101 5.83 -16.67 22.35
C LYS A 101 5.24 -18.08 22.37
N GLU A 102 5.19 -18.79 21.24
CA GLU A 102 4.69 -20.17 21.17
C GLU A 102 5.65 -21.21 21.79
N GLN A 103 6.91 -20.86 22.02
CA GLN A 103 7.91 -21.77 22.62
C GLN A 103 8.05 -21.66 24.14
N ASN A 104 7.28 -20.77 24.79
CA ASN A 104 7.21 -20.59 26.24
C ASN A 104 5.86 -21.06 26.78
#